data_AF-A0A7S2XTF3-F1
#
_entry.id   AF-A0A7S2XTF3-F1
#
_cell.length_a   1.000
_cell.length_b   1.000
_cell.length_c   1.000
_cell.angle_alpha   90.00
_cell.angle_beta   90.00
_cell.angle_gamma   90.00
#
_symmetry.space_group_name_H-M   'P 1'
#
loop_
_entity.id
_entity.type
_entity.pdbx_description
1 polymer ?
#
loop_
_entity_poly.entity_id
_entity_poly.type
_entity_poly.pdbx_seq_one_letter_code
_entity_poly.pdbx_strand_id
1 'polypeptide(L)'
;MIAGTLQTDPRSGGVKKSSGVNVLPIVAETWSEVRDNSNNDVDWLIAGYDKNSKTDITVIFKGSHGIEGCSKALPDQMAVFGGCRLKQNGRFVTFFHCAEGTSPMQRGRASMHKNGVLNVLEGSDCEIDMKPGITEETLTLPIISDGGPTSMTAAPVPRRTVPKSSPSPTPPPVAVTPSSDLASNVQALSISVEGYIPYEQ
;
A
#
# COMPACT_ATOMS: atom_id res chain seq x y z
N MET A 1 36.44 -28.07 22.47
CA MET A 1 35.81 -26.97 21.71
C MET A 1 34.98 -27.59 20.60
N ILE A 2 33.65 -27.64 20.75
CA ILE A 2 32.76 -28.29 19.78
C ILE A 2 31.89 -27.20 19.16
N ALA A 3 32.06 -27.00 17.85
CA ALA A 3 31.27 -26.10 17.04
C ALA A 3 29.87 -26.72 16.84
N GLY A 4 28.85 -26.10 17.44
CA GLY A 4 27.46 -26.47 17.24
C GLY A 4 26.93 -25.91 15.92
N THR A 5 26.59 -26.79 14.97
CA THR A 5 25.85 -26.44 13.76
C THR A 5 24.38 -26.21 14.11
N LEU A 6 23.90 -24.98 13.93
CA LEU A 6 22.50 -24.60 14.05
C LEU A 6 21.67 -25.31 12.97
N GLN A 7 21.04 -26.42 13.36
CA GLN A 7 20.06 -27.13 12.55
C GLN A 7 18.72 -26.44 12.71
N THR A 8 18.32 -25.63 11.72
CA THR A 8 16.99 -25.03 11.67
C THR A 8 15.97 -26.09 11.27
N ASP A 9 15.09 -26.45 12.20
CA ASP A 9 14.02 -27.43 12.04
C ASP A 9 12.98 -26.97 10.99
N PRO A 10 12.68 -27.77 9.94
CA PRO A 10 11.67 -27.45 8.93
C PRO A 10 10.23 -27.45 9.46
N ARG A 11 10.01 -27.83 10.73
CA ARG A 11 8.70 -27.79 11.40
C ARG A 11 8.48 -26.50 12.21
N SER A 12 9.43 -25.57 12.20
CA SER A 12 9.21 -24.24 12.77
C SER A 12 8.23 -23.49 11.88
N GLY A 13 6.95 -23.50 12.27
CA GLY A 13 5.86 -22.77 11.63
C GLY A 13 6.35 -21.38 11.25
N GLY A 14 6.48 -21.17 9.94
CA GLY A 14 7.18 -20.03 9.38
C GLY A 14 6.73 -18.75 10.05
N VAL A 15 7.68 -17.99 10.59
CA VAL A 15 7.46 -16.63 11.08
C VAL A 15 6.64 -15.94 10.00
N LYS A 16 5.40 -15.56 10.33
CA LYS A 16 4.50 -14.87 9.39
C LYS A 16 5.28 -13.66 8.89
N LYS A 17 5.80 -13.76 7.65
CA LYS A 17 6.56 -12.69 7.03
C LYS A 17 5.63 -11.49 7.05
N SER A 18 5.96 -10.49 7.86
CA SER A 18 5.30 -9.20 7.75
C SER A 18 5.40 -8.78 6.29
N SER A 19 4.35 -8.22 5.73
CA SER A 19 4.25 -7.87 4.31
C SER A 19 5.27 -6.81 3.86
N GLY A 20 6.25 -6.47 4.70
CA GLY A 20 7.26 -5.43 4.45
C GLY A 20 6.70 -4.02 4.56
N VAL A 21 5.42 -3.88 4.94
CA VAL A 21 4.75 -2.60 5.13
C VAL A 21 4.83 -2.16 6.58
N ASN A 22 5.03 -0.87 6.79
CA ASN A 22 4.98 -0.23 8.10
C ASN A 22 3.75 0.69 8.12
N VAL A 23 2.69 0.28 8.80
CA VAL A 23 1.48 1.11 8.91
C VAL A 23 1.66 2.01 10.12
N LEU A 24 1.67 3.32 9.91
CA LEU A 24 1.86 4.27 11.00
C LEU A 24 0.65 4.24 11.95
N PRO A 25 0.85 4.42 13.27
CA PRO A 25 -0.22 4.36 14.27
C PRO A 25 -1.41 5.28 13.99
N ILE A 26 -1.15 6.43 13.34
CA ILE A 26 -2.17 7.41 12.94
C ILE A 26 -3.30 6.80 12.09
N VAL A 27 -3.01 5.74 11.32
CA VAL A 27 -4.03 5.03 10.52
C VAL A 27 -5.01 4.29 11.43
N ALA A 28 -4.50 3.59 12.45
CA ALA A 28 -5.33 2.87 13.43
C ALA A 28 -6.12 3.82 14.33
N GLU A 29 -5.51 4.94 14.73
CA GLU A 29 -6.17 5.99 15.51
C GLU A 29 -7.33 6.62 14.71
N THR A 30 -7.08 7.01 13.46
CA THR A 30 -8.12 7.57 12.58
C THR A 30 -9.22 6.55 12.27
N TRP A 31 -8.86 5.26 12.13
CA TRP A 31 -9.86 4.21 11.94
C TRP A 31 -10.75 4.03 13.18
N SER A 32 -10.18 4.19 14.37
CA SER A 32 -10.93 4.18 15.62
C SER A 32 -11.90 5.37 15.69
N GLU A 33 -11.51 6.55 15.20
CA GLU A 33 -12.42 7.70 15.06
C GLU A 33 -13.59 7.40 14.13
N VAL A 34 -13.34 6.79 12.96
CA VAL A 34 -14.39 6.40 11.99
C VAL A 34 -15.38 5.39 12.60
N ARG A 35 -14.87 4.51 13.47
CA ARG A 35 -15.66 3.47 14.13
C ARG A 35 -16.38 3.95 15.39
N ASP A 36 -16.04 5.12 15.92
CA ASP A 36 -16.72 5.67 17.07
C ASP A 36 -18.11 6.15 16.66
N ASN A 37 -19.14 5.44 17.11
CA ASN A 37 -20.54 5.80 16.84
C ASN A 37 -20.93 7.16 17.44
N SER A 38 -20.17 7.66 18.41
CA SER A 38 -20.41 8.97 19.02
C SER A 38 -19.86 10.11 18.17
N ASN A 39 -18.94 9.81 17.25
CA ASN A 39 -18.32 10.78 16.34
C ASN A 39 -19.09 10.79 15.00
N ASN A 40 -19.49 11.99 14.56
CA ASN A 40 -20.14 12.19 13.26
C ASN A 40 -19.30 13.05 12.29
N ASP A 41 -18.08 13.41 12.69
CA ASP A 41 -17.20 14.30 11.92
C ASP A 41 -16.34 13.53 10.91
N VAL A 42 -16.09 12.24 11.16
CA VAL A 42 -15.21 11.40 10.34
C VAL A 42 -15.94 10.10 9.99
N ASP A 43 -16.38 9.97 8.74
CA ASP A 43 -17.05 8.78 8.22
C ASP A 43 -16.09 7.87 7.45
N TRP A 44 -14.99 8.44 6.92
CA TRP A 44 -14.06 7.74 6.05
C TRP A 44 -12.64 8.23 6.22
N LEU A 45 -11.69 7.36 5.85
CA LEU A 45 -10.27 7.66 5.76
C LEU A 45 -9.68 7.08 4.49
N ILE A 46 -8.69 7.78 3.94
CA ILE A 46 -7.85 7.36 2.82
C ILE A 46 -6.41 7.37 3.32
N ALA A 47 -5.80 6.20 3.35
CA ALA A 47 -4.40 5.99 3.65
C ALA A 47 -3.61 5.68 2.38
N GLY A 48 -2.34 6.04 2.37
CA GLY A 48 -1.44 5.72 1.27
C GLY A 48 0.00 5.93 1.68
N TYR A 49 0.91 5.81 0.72
CA TYR A 49 2.33 5.96 0.99
C TYR A 49 2.66 7.39 1.39
N ASP A 50 3.48 7.53 2.43
CA ASP A 50 4.10 8.81 2.73
C ASP A 50 4.99 9.24 1.55
N LYS A 51 5.05 10.55 1.26
CA LYS A 51 5.81 11.07 0.10
C LYS A 51 7.30 10.74 0.19
N ASN A 52 7.81 10.53 1.40
CA ASN A 52 9.21 10.26 1.66
C ASN A 52 9.53 8.77 1.80
N SER A 53 8.52 7.89 1.81
CA SER A 53 8.70 6.47 2.09
C SER A 53 7.99 5.55 1.10
N LYS A 54 8.62 4.41 0.83
CA LYS A 54 8.06 3.36 -0.04
C LYS A 54 7.38 2.24 0.75
N THR A 55 7.46 2.28 2.07
CA THR A 55 6.97 1.22 2.96
C THR A 55 6.04 1.76 4.04
N ASP A 56 6.16 3.05 4.37
CA ASP A 56 5.35 3.66 5.41
C ASP A 56 4.00 4.11 4.85
N ILE A 57 2.93 3.69 5.50
CA ILE A 57 1.56 4.04 5.17
C ILE A 57 1.04 5.03 6.22
N THR A 58 0.54 6.17 5.75
CA THR A 58 -0.02 7.24 6.56
C THR A 58 -1.42 7.63 6.07
N VAL A 59 -2.16 8.38 6.87
CA VAL A 59 -3.44 8.96 6.46
C VAL A 59 -3.17 10.16 5.56
N ILE A 60 -3.76 10.15 4.37
CA ILE A 60 -3.67 11.23 3.38
C ILE A 60 -4.88 12.15 3.51
N PHE A 61 -6.06 11.57 3.54
CA PHE A 61 -7.33 12.29 3.66
C PHE A 61 -8.23 11.60 4.67
N LYS A 62 -9.02 12.40 5.38
CA LYS A 62 -10.14 11.93 6.19
C LYS A 62 -11.27 12.95 6.09
N GLY A 63 -12.50 12.50 6.28
CA GLY A 63 -13.63 13.42 6.24
C GLY A 63 -14.96 12.74 6.53
N SER A 64 -16.01 13.55 6.45
CA SER A 64 -17.41 13.15 6.54
C SER A 64 -18.03 13.04 5.15
N HIS A 65 -19.32 12.70 5.07
CA HIS A 65 -20.10 12.50 3.84
C HIS A 65 -20.00 11.10 3.24
N GLY A 66 -19.69 10.09 4.08
CA GLY A 66 -19.71 8.68 3.69
C GLY A 66 -18.94 8.40 2.40
N ILE A 67 -19.47 7.51 1.56
CA ILE A 67 -18.74 7.09 0.36
C ILE A 67 -18.61 8.18 -0.70
N GLU A 68 -19.57 9.09 -0.78
CA GLU A 68 -19.60 10.14 -1.81
C GLU A 68 -18.50 11.18 -1.56
N GLY A 69 -18.25 11.51 -0.29
CA GLY A 69 -17.11 12.33 0.12
C GLY A 69 -15.80 11.61 -0.18
N CYS A 70 -15.72 10.33 0.16
CA CYS A 70 -14.54 9.50 -0.07
C CYS A 70 -14.20 9.37 -1.57
N SER A 71 -15.18 9.11 -2.43
CA SER A 71 -14.97 8.87 -3.86
C SER A 71 -14.53 10.13 -4.62
N LYS A 72 -14.93 11.31 -4.14
CA LYS A 72 -14.47 12.61 -4.64
C LYS A 72 -13.05 12.97 -4.18
N ALA A 73 -12.63 12.45 -3.03
CA ALA A 73 -11.31 12.70 -2.44
C ALA A 73 -10.23 11.70 -2.88
N LEU A 74 -10.55 10.78 -3.80
CA LEU A 74 -9.58 9.81 -4.32
C LEU A 74 -8.51 10.50 -5.15
N PRO A 75 -7.21 10.23 -4.91
CA PRO A 75 -6.15 10.78 -5.71
C PRO A 75 -5.93 10.01 -7.02
N ASP A 76 -5.74 10.73 -8.12
CA ASP A 76 -5.64 10.15 -9.48
C ASP A 76 -4.26 9.58 -9.84
N GLN A 77 -3.24 9.76 -8.99
CA GLN A 77 -1.84 9.48 -9.32
C GLN A 77 -1.15 8.53 -8.33
N MET A 78 -1.91 7.90 -7.43
CA MET A 78 -1.33 7.00 -6.43
C MET A 78 -2.27 5.85 -6.05
N ALA A 79 -1.68 4.78 -5.55
CA ALA A 79 -2.43 3.70 -4.93
C ALA A 79 -2.77 4.06 -3.48
N VAL A 80 -4.04 3.90 -3.13
CA VAL A 80 -4.59 4.19 -1.81
C VAL A 80 -5.38 3.02 -1.24
N PHE A 81 -5.44 3.00 0.07
CA PHE A 81 -6.20 2.08 0.88
C PHE A 81 -7.14 2.91 1.74
N GLY A 82 -8.24 2.35 2.21
CA GLY A 82 -9.09 3.11 3.10
C GLY A 82 -10.24 2.31 3.63
N GLY A 83 -11.01 2.99 4.45
CA GLY A 83 -12.24 2.48 5.00
C GLY A 83 -13.28 3.58 5.10
N CYS A 84 -14.53 3.18 4.98
CA CYS A 84 -15.68 4.07 5.05
C CYS A 84 -16.76 3.40 5.88
N ARG A 85 -17.50 4.21 6.64
CA ARG A 85 -18.77 3.83 7.26
C ARG A 85 -19.90 4.13 6.29
N LEU A 86 -20.73 3.12 5.99
CA LEU A 86 -21.93 3.30 5.17
C LEU A 86 -23.03 3.92 6.01
N LYS A 87 -23.64 5.00 5.53
CA LYS A 87 -24.68 5.72 6.28
C LYS A 87 -25.97 4.91 6.40
N GLN A 88 -26.32 4.16 5.36
CA GLN A 88 -27.57 3.41 5.29
C GLN A 88 -27.63 2.24 6.27
N ASN A 89 -26.53 1.49 6.42
CA ASN A 89 -26.51 0.24 7.20
C ASN A 89 -25.59 0.32 8.44
N GLY A 90 -24.84 1.41 8.62
CA GLY A 90 -23.85 1.56 9.68
C GLY A 90 -22.65 0.60 9.58
N ARG A 91 -22.54 -0.13 8.46
CA ARG A 91 -21.48 -1.12 8.21
C ARG A 91 -20.17 -0.45 7.85
N PHE A 92 -19.08 -1.11 8.19
CA PHE A 92 -17.74 -0.65 7.88
C PHE A 92 -17.21 -1.42 6.67
N VAL A 93 -16.84 -0.68 5.64
CA VAL A 93 -16.28 -1.25 4.42
C VAL A 93 -14.84 -0.79 4.26
N THR A 94 -14.00 -1.64 3.70
CA THR A 94 -12.64 -1.28 3.30
C THR A 94 -12.51 -1.30 1.79
N PHE A 95 -11.51 -0.61 1.27
CA PHE A 95 -11.25 -0.61 -0.16
C PHE A 95 -9.77 -0.47 -0.46
N PHE A 96 -9.42 -0.91 -1.65
CA PHE A 96 -8.13 -0.69 -2.28
C PHE A 96 -8.38 -0.07 -3.65
N HIS A 97 -7.87 1.14 -3.87
CA HIS A 97 -7.96 1.82 -5.15
C HIS A 97 -6.57 2.08 -5.70
N CYS A 98 -6.35 1.71 -6.96
CA CYS A 98 -5.12 2.04 -7.67
C CYS A 98 -5.48 2.84 -8.91
N ALA A 99 -5.19 4.13 -8.87
CA ALA A 99 -5.43 4.99 -10.02
C ALA A 99 -4.56 4.58 -11.22
N GLU A 100 -5.07 4.79 -12.43
CA GLU A 100 -4.40 4.36 -13.67
C GLU A 100 -3.06 5.07 -13.90
N GLY A 101 -2.90 6.30 -13.38
CA GLY A 101 -1.65 7.07 -13.43
C GLY A 101 -0.54 6.53 -12.51
N THR A 102 -0.85 5.56 -11.63
CA THR A 102 0.12 5.02 -10.68
C THR A 102 1.21 4.22 -11.39
N SER A 103 2.47 4.45 -11.01
CA SER A 103 3.60 3.69 -11.59
C SER A 103 3.41 2.17 -11.40
N PRO A 104 3.75 1.33 -12.41
CA PRO A 104 3.58 -0.13 -12.32
C PRO A 104 4.26 -0.75 -11.08
N MET A 105 5.42 -0.20 -10.70
CA MET A 105 6.16 -0.67 -9.54
C MET A 105 5.48 -0.32 -8.21
N GLN A 106 4.88 0.88 -8.10
CA GLN A 106 4.10 1.26 -6.92
C GLN A 106 2.82 0.43 -6.81
N ARG A 107 2.13 0.19 -7.93
CA ARG A 107 0.95 -0.68 -7.97
C ARG A 107 1.26 -2.10 -7.52
N GLY A 108 2.34 -2.71 -8.02
CA GLY A 108 2.77 -4.04 -7.58
C GLY A 108 3.07 -4.09 -6.08
N ARG A 109 3.72 -3.06 -5.54
CA ARG A 109 4.00 -2.94 -4.11
C ARG A 109 2.73 -2.76 -3.28
N ALA A 110 1.83 -1.88 -3.71
CA ALA A 110 0.56 -1.63 -3.05
C ALA A 110 -0.29 -2.90 -2.96
N SER A 111 -0.31 -3.71 -4.03
CA SER A 111 -0.99 -5.01 -4.02
C SER A 111 -0.41 -5.97 -2.97
N MET A 112 0.92 -6.04 -2.82
CA MET A 112 1.55 -6.86 -1.79
C MET A 112 1.28 -6.34 -0.36
N HIS A 113 1.22 -5.02 -0.20
CA HIS A 113 1.00 -4.38 1.11
C HIS A 113 -0.48 -4.33 1.52
N LYS A 114 -1.41 -4.50 0.57
CA LYS A 114 -2.86 -4.43 0.78
C LYS A 114 -3.32 -5.14 2.04
N ASN A 115 -3.02 -6.44 2.16
CA ASN A 115 -3.45 -7.23 3.32
C ASN A 115 -2.85 -6.71 4.63
N GLY A 116 -1.62 -6.19 4.61
CA GLY A 116 -1.00 -5.60 5.79
C GLY A 116 -1.72 -4.35 6.27
N VAL A 117 -2.20 -3.51 5.34
CA VAL A 117 -2.97 -2.30 5.67
C VAL A 117 -4.39 -2.65 6.10
N LEU A 118 -5.08 -3.52 5.36
CA LEU A 118 -6.46 -3.91 5.67
C LEU A 118 -6.57 -4.65 7.02
N ASN A 119 -5.54 -5.38 7.44
CA ASN A 119 -5.50 -5.99 8.77
C ASN A 119 -5.46 -4.96 9.90
N VAL A 120 -5.02 -3.71 9.66
CA VAL A 120 -5.09 -2.63 10.65
C VAL A 120 -6.51 -2.05 10.72
N LEU A 121 -7.27 -2.15 9.61
CA LEU A 121 -8.66 -1.72 9.51
C LEU A 121 -9.62 -2.81 9.99
N GLU A 122 -9.39 -3.30 11.21
CA GLU A 122 -10.15 -4.38 11.82
C GLU A 122 -11.65 -4.01 12.03
N GLY A 123 -12.51 -5.02 11.97
CA GLY A 123 -13.96 -4.86 12.13
C GLY A 123 -14.68 -4.31 10.90
N SER A 124 -14.03 -4.39 9.74
CA SER A 124 -14.68 -4.19 8.44
C SER A 124 -15.38 -5.48 7.99
N ASP A 125 -16.58 -5.34 7.43
CA ASP A 125 -17.38 -6.51 7.04
C ASP A 125 -17.07 -7.00 5.62
N CYS A 126 -16.73 -6.06 4.72
CA CYS A 126 -16.43 -6.37 3.33
C CYS A 126 -15.44 -5.39 2.73
N GLU A 127 -14.82 -5.86 1.65
CA GLU A 127 -14.01 -5.04 0.76
C GLU A 127 -14.85 -4.63 -0.45
N ILE A 128 -14.74 -3.37 -0.87
CA ILE A 128 -15.40 -2.82 -2.05
C ILE A 128 -14.37 -2.31 -3.08
N ASP A 129 -14.73 -2.40 -4.36
CA ASP A 129 -13.95 -1.80 -5.45
C ASP A 129 -14.34 -0.33 -5.59
N MET A 130 -13.49 0.55 -5.06
CA MET A 130 -13.75 1.98 -5.04
C MET A 130 -13.38 2.63 -6.38
N LYS A 131 -14.28 3.47 -6.91
CA LYS A 131 -14.06 4.26 -8.14
C LYS A 131 -14.46 5.71 -7.93
N PRO A 132 -13.82 6.67 -8.63
CA PRO A 132 -14.24 8.06 -8.60
C PRO A 132 -15.72 8.20 -9.01
N GLY A 133 -16.51 8.93 -8.21
CA GLY A 133 -17.92 9.16 -8.48
C GLY A 133 -18.89 8.03 -8.12
N ILE A 134 -18.43 6.98 -7.43
CA ILE A 134 -19.33 5.95 -6.89
C ILE A 134 -20.20 6.51 -5.76
N THR A 135 -21.46 6.06 -5.71
CA THR A 135 -22.46 6.40 -4.69
C THR A 135 -22.85 5.15 -3.89
N GLU A 136 -23.42 5.33 -2.70
CA GLU A 136 -23.82 4.20 -1.82
C GLU A 136 -24.84 3.28 -2.51
N GLU A 137 -25.73 3.84 -3.34
CA GLU A 137 -26.76 3.10 -4.08
C GLU A 137 -26.19 2.00 -4.97
N THR A 138 -25.03 2.26 -5.59
CA THR A 138 -24.34 1.32 -6.47
C THR A 138 -23.80 0.11 -5.70
N LEU A 139 -23.54 0.27 -4.39
CA LEU A 139 -23.02 -0.79 -3.53
C LEU A 139 -24.11 -1.61 -2.83
N THR A 140 -25.29 -1.04 -2.65
CA THR A 140 -26.45 -1.73 -2.03
C THR A 140 -27.20 -2.66 -2.98
N LEU A 141 -27.05 -2.49 -4.29
CA LEU A 141 -27.55 -3.50 -5.20
C LEU A 141 -26.76 -4.79 -4.94
N PRO A 142 -27.44 -5.94 -4.78
CA PRO A 142 -26.75 -7.21 -4.63
C PRO A 142 -25.80 -7.28 -5.81
N ILE A 143 -24.50 -7.35 -5.51
CA ILE A 143 -23.43 -7.51 -6.48
C ILE A 143 -23.85 -8.70 -7.34
N ILE A 144 -24.49 -8.43 -8.48
CA ILE A 144 -24.59 -9.38 -9.56
C ILE A 144 -23.13 -9.50 -9.94
N SER A 145 -22.49 -10.52 -9.37
CA SER A 145 -21.15 -10.86 -9.75
C SER A 145 -21.26 -11.15 -11.24
N ASP A 146 -20.85 -10.20 -12.06
CA ASP A 146 -20.35 -10.46 -13.40
C ASP A 146 -19.02 -11.23 -13.25
N GLY A 147 -19.09 -12.36 -12.55
CA GLY A 147 -18.26 -13.52 -12.79
C GLY A 147 -18.61 -14.04 -14.17
N GLY A 148 -18.27 -13.26 -15.19
CA GLY A 148 -18.03 -13.82 -16.50
C GLY A 148 -16.91 -14.86 -16.29
N PRO A 149 -17.14 -16.15 -16.59
CA PRO A 149 -16.03 -17.08 -16.66
C PRO A 149 -15.09 -16.52 -17.70
N THR A 150 -13.87 -16.18 -17.29
CA THR A 150 -12.77 -16.05 -18.23
C THR A 150 -12.68 -17.44 -18.87
N SER A 151 -13.30 -17.56 -20.04
CA SER A 151 -13.27 -18.77 -20.85
C SER A 151 -11.80 -18.99 -21.19
N MET A 152 -11.15 -19.81 -20.37
CA MET A 152 -9.88 -20.41 -20.72
C MET A 152 -10.19 -21.40 -21.82
N THR A 153 -10.23 -20.89 -23.06
CA THR A 153 -9.98 -21.73 -24.22
C THR A 153 -8.58 -22.30 -24.03
N ALA A 154 -8.56 -23.51 -23.47
CA ALA A 154 -7.39 -24.35 -23.37
C ALA A 154 -6.89 -24.62 -24.80
N ALA A 155 -5.96 -23.78 -25.26
CA ALA A 155 -5.15 -24.12 -26.42
C ALA A 155 -4.30 -25.34 -26.05
N PRO A 156 -4.35 -26.44 -26.81
CA PRO A 156 -3.53 -27.60 -26.54
C PRO A 156 -2.05 -27.24 -26.73
N VAL A 157 -1.27 -27.41 -25.66
CA VAL A 157 0.19 -27.27 -25.65
C VAL A 157 0.81 -28.29 -26.62
N PRO A 158 1.49 -27.89 -27.70
CA PRO A 158 2.30 -28.83 -28.47
C PRO A 158 3.55 -29.21 -27.66
N ARG A 159 3.64 -30.51 -27.39
CA ARG A 159 4.78 -31.19 -26.75
C ARG A 159 5.91 -31.38 -27.77
N ARG A 160 7.16 -31.30 -27.28
CA ARG A 160 8.46 -31.66 -27.92
C ARG A 160 8.99 -30.61 -28.91
N THR A 161 10.28 -30.26 -28.95
CA THR A 161 11.51 -31.01 -28.66
C THR A 161 12.61 -30.11 -28.10
N VAL A 162 13.42 -30.67 -27.20
CA VAL A 162 14.67 -30.09 -26.67
C VAL A 162 15.77 -30.21 -27.73
N PRO A 163 16.50 -29.12 -28.08
CA PRO A 163 17.84 -29.23 -28.63
C PRO A 163 18.89 -28.90 -27.56
N LYS A 164 19.96 -29.70 -27.60
CA LYS A 164 21.10 -29.79 -26.69
C LYS A 164 22.30 -29.05 -27.32
N SER A 165 22.80 -28.01 -26.67
CA SER A 165 24.12 -27.35 -26.90
C SER A 165 24.13 -26.04 -26.10
N SER A 166 25.14 -25.54 -25.38
CA SER A 166 26.56 -25.82 -25.18
C SER A 166 27.04 -24.80 -24.10
N PRO A 167 28.28 -24.90 -23.55
CA PRO A 167 28.63 -24.32 -22.25
C PRO A 167 28.86 -22.80 -22.23
N SER A 168 28.55 -22.23 -21.06
CA SER A 168 28.79 -20.84 -20.65
C SER A 168 30.30 -20.49 -20.68
N PRO A 169 30.69 -19.36 -21.28
CA PRO A 169 31.99 -18.76 -21.04
C PRO A 169 31.96 -17.93 -19.74
N THR A 170 32.93 -18.24 -18.88
CA THR A 170 33.29 -17.57 -17.63
C THR A 170 33.55 -16.06 -17.84
N PRO A 171 33.07 -15.17 -16.96
CA PRO A 171 33.50 -13.77 -16.99
C PRO A 171 34.95 -13.63 -16.49
N PRO A 172 35.79 -12.77 -17.11
CA PRO A 172 37.14 -12.50 -16.65
C PRO A 172 37.15 -11.67 -15.34
N PRO A 173 38.25 -11.75 -14.56
CA PRO A 173 38.38 -11.08 -13.27
C PRO A 173 38.46 -9.55 -13.39
N VAL A 174 37.85 -8.91 -12.38
CA VAL A 174 37.75 -7.46 -12.14
C VAL A 174 39.14 -6.83 -12.03
N ALA A 175 39.41 -5.82 -12.88
CA ALA A 175 40.56 -4.95 -12.74
C ALA A 175 40.29 -3.93 -11.62
N VAL A 176 41.14 -3.97 -10.59
CA VAL A 176 41.21 -2.98 -9.52
C VAL A 176 42.00 -1.77 -10.03
N THR A 177 41.37 -0.59 -10.06
CA THR A 177 42.06 0.70 -10.23
C THR A 177 41.88 1.53 -8.95
N PRO A 178 42.96 1.94 -8.27
CA PRO A 178 42.92 2.97 -7.23
C PRO A 178 43.28 4.35 -7.82
N SER A 179 42.56 5.37 -7.38
CA SER A 179 42.85 6.83 -7.41
C SER A 179 41.52 7.57 -7.60
N SER A 180 41.25 8.74 -7.06
CA SER A 180 41.88 9.66 -6.08
C SER A 180 40.84 10.78 -5.87
N ASP A 181 41.07 11.65 -4.90
CA ASP A 181 40.39 12.95 -4.69
C ASP A 181 39.03 12.88 -3.97
N LEU A 182 38.90 13.19 -2.68
CA LEU A 182 39.37 14.36 -1.93
C LEU A 182 38.73 15.66 -2.43
N ALA A 183 37.48 15.88 -2.06
CA ALA A 183 36.92 17.23 -1.93
C ALA A 183 35.84 17.23 -0.86
N SER A 184 36.25 17.63 0.34
CA SER A 184 35.40 18.19 1.38
C SER A 184 34.54 19.30 0.78
N ASN A 185 33.22 19.28 0.99
CA ASN A 185 32.45 20.51 0.94
C ASN A 185 31.49 20.57 2.13
N VAL A 186 32.03 21.15 3.20
CA VAL A 186 31.30 21.64 4.36
C VAL A 186 30.79 23.03 3.97
N GLN A 187 29.49 23.17 3.74
CA GLN A 187 28.79 24.45 3.85
C GLN A 187 27.52 24.19 4.64
N ALA A 188 27.58 24.43 5.95
CA ALA A 188 27.30 25.73 6.58
C ALA A 188 25.79 25.88 6.83
N LEU A 189 25.44 25.54 8.07
CA LEU A 189 24.26 26.01 8.77
C LEU A 189 24.18 27.53 8.69
N SER A 190 23.08 28.05 8.16
CA SER A 190 22.59 29.39 8.50
C SER A 190 21.14 29.25 8.95
N ILE A 191 21.00 29.21 10.27
CA ILE A 191 19.78 29.45 11.01
C ILE A 191 19.42 30.93 10.78
N SER A 192 18.27 31.18 10.15
CA SER A 192 17.61 32.48 10.22
C SER A 192 16.32 32.29 11.02
N VAL A 193 16.40 32.64 12.30
CA VAL A 193 15.27 32.91 13.18
C VAL A 193 15.03 34.42 13.08
N GLU A 194 13.96 34.85 12.42
CA GLU A 194 13.43 36.20 12.58
C GLU A 194 11.99 36.22 12.04
N GLY A 195 11.04 36.62 12.88
CA GLY A 195 9.65 36.79 12.47
C GLY A 195 8.63 36.58 13.57
N TYR A 196 8.82 37.24 14.71
CA TYR A 196 7.81 37.36 15.77
C TYR A 196 6.63 38.21 15.27
N ILE A 197 5.41 37.71 15.51
CA ILE A 197 4.11 38.34 15.25
C ILE A 197 3.81 39.33 16.39
N PRO A 198 3.09 40.45 16.14
CA PRO A 198 1.73 40.47 16.68
C PRO A 198 0.71 41.05 15.69
N TYR A 199 -0.42 40.35 15.54
CA TYR A 199 -1.66 40.88 15.00
C TYR A 199 -2.28 41.80 16.06
N GLU A 200 -2.52 43.07 15.70
CA GLU A 200 -3.46 43.93 16.41
C GLU A 200 -4.90 43.67 15.96
N GLN A 201 -5.81 44.09 16.84
CA GLN A 201 -7.25 43.82 16.99
C GLN A 201 -8.12 44.00 15.76
#